data_AF-A0A977IE55-F1
#
_entry.id   AF-A0A977IE55-F1
#
_cell.length_a   1.000
_cell.length_b   1.000
_cell.length_c   1.000
_cell.angle_alpha   90.00
_cell.angle_beta   90.00
_cell.angle_gamma   90.00
#
_symmetry.space_group_name_H-M   'P 1'
#
loop_
_entity.id
_entity.type
_entity.pdbx_description
1 polymer ?
#
loop_
_entity_poly.entity_id
_entity_poly.type
_entity_poly.pdbx_seq_one_letter_code
_entity_poly.pdbx_strand_id
1 'polypeptide(L)'
;MASKHIIQEDKADEVKALIARYVLLKIEQKKIEAKLSEITRFYDEESLRTIFEPIGDSMMGIIGLELPRKKENPAASADVEQKGSQQQ
;
A
#
# COMPACT_ATOMS: atom_id res chain seq x y z
N MET A 1 25.10 -5.01 -41.26
CA MET A 1 25.71 -3.96 -40.41
C MET A 1 25.01 -4.03 -39.06
N ALA A 2 25.56 -4.74 -38.08
CA ALA A 2 24.97 -4.78 -36.74
C ALA A 2 25.28 -3.44 -36.06
N SER A 3 24.25 -2.61 -35.87
CA SER A 3 24.32 -1.37 -35.10
C SER A 3 24.69 -1.71 -33.65
N LYS A 4 25.99 -1.70 -33.36
CA LYS A 4 26.51 -1.85 -32.01
C LYS A 4 26.08 -0.60 -31.25
N HIS A 5 25.05 -0.69 -30.41
CA HIS A 5 24.64 0.41 -29.56
C HIS A 5 25.86 0.84 -28.74
N ILE A 6 26.40 2.02 -29.04
CA ILE A 6 27.52 2.58 -28.30
C ILE A 6 26.98 2.87 -26.90
N ILE A 7 27.46 2.11 -25.93
CA ILE A 7 27.15 2.35 -24.52
C ILE A 7 27.87 3.65 -24.16
N GLN A 8 27.10 4.70 -23.88
CA GLN A 8 27.65 5.92 -23.29
C GLN A 8 28.04 5.58 -21.85
N GLU A 9 29.33 5.66 -21.53
CA GLU A 9 29.88 5.20 -20.25
C GLU A 9 29.21 5.89 -19.06
N ASP A 10 29.04 7.21 -19.11
CA ASP A 10 28.33 8.00 -18.09
C ASP A 10 26.90 7.50 -17.84
N LYS A 11 26.19 7.12 -18.91
CA LYS A 11 24.82 6.60 -18.80
C LYS A 11 24.79 5.18 -18.25
N ALA A 12 25.79 4.36 -18.58
CA ALA A 12 25.92 3.04 -17.99
C ALA A 12 26.21 3.12 -16.49
N ASP A 13 27.06 4.06 -16.07
CA ASP A 13 27.38 4.25 -14.66
C ASP A 13 26.20 4.84 -13.87
N GLU A 14 25.44 5.75 -14.47
CA GLU A 14 24.16 6.22 -13.90
C GLU A 14 23.18 5.06 -13.69
N VAL A 15 23.01 4.17 -14.68
CA VAL A 15 22.16 2.98 -14.55
C VAL A 15 22.67 2.03 -13.46
N LYS A 16 23.98 1.76 -13.40
CA LYS A 16 24.58 0.93 -12.35
C LYS A 16 24.33 1.52 -10.96
N ALA A 17 24.51 2.83 -10.80
CA ALA A 17 24.26 3.53 -9.54
C ALA A 17 22.78 3.44 -9.12
N LEU A 18 21.85 3.60 -10.07
CA LEU A 18 20.42 3.44 -9.81
C LEU A 18 20.06 2.02 -9.40
N ILE A 19 20.61 1.00 -10.07
CA ILE A 19 20.40 -0.41 -9.72
C ILE A 19 20.93 -0.70 -8.32
N ALA A 20 22.16 -0.26 -8.00
CA ALA A 20 22.75 -0.46 -6.69
C ALA A 20 21.88 0.18 -5.59
N ARG A 21 21.43 1.42 -5.80
CA ARG A 21 20.54 2.12 -4.88
C ARG A 21 19.21 1.37 -4.71
N TYR A 22 18.62 0.87 -5.80
CA TYR A 22 17.38 0.12 -5.75
C TYR A 22 17.52 -1.18 -4.94
N VAL A 23 18.61 -1.93 -5.12
CA VAL A 23 18.88 -3.15 -4.34
C VAL A 23 18.98 -2.84 -2.85
N LEU A 24 19.69 -1.77 -2.47
CA LEU A 24 19.79 -1.34 -1.08
C LEU A 24 18.43 -0.96 -0.49
N LEU A 25 17.61 -0.20 -1.24
CA LEU A 25 16.25 0.13 -0.84
C LEU A 25 15.38 -1.12 -0.66
N LYS A 26 15.52 -2.13 -1.53
CA LYS A 26 14.81 -3.40 -1.39
C LYS A 26 15.22 -4.21 -0.17
N ILE A 27 16.50 -4.20 0.19
CA ILE A 27 16.98 -4.84 1.42
C ILE A 27 16.37 -4.14 2.63
N GLU A 28 16.39 -2.81 2.66
CA GLU A 28 15.85 -2.05 3.79
C GLU A 28 14.33 -2.20 3.91
N GLN A 29 13.61 -2.19 2.78
CA GLN A 29 12.18 -2.49 2.73
C GLN A 29 11.88 -3.86 3.39
N LYS A 30 12.61 -4.92 3.05
CA LYS A 30 12.40 -6.25 3.63
C LYS A 30 12.62 -6.30 5.15
N LYS A 31 13.59 -5.55 5.67
CA LYS A 31 13.82 -5.46 7.12
C LYS A 31 12.64 -4.79 7.83
N ILE A 32 12.13 -3.71 7.25
CA ILE A 32 10.96 -2.98 7.78
C ILE A 32 9.74 -3.90 7.76
N GLU A 33 9.47 -4.58 6.64
CA GLU A 33 8.36 -5.54 6.51
C GLU A 33 8.45 -6.66 7.56
N ALA A 34 9.64 -7.23 7.77
CA ALA A 34 9.87 -8.24 8.79
C ALA A 34 9.58 -7.70 10.21
N LYS A 35 10.01 -6.47 10.51
CA LYS A 35 9.78 -5.87 11.82
C LYS A 35 8.32 -5.47 12.03
N LEU A 36 7.63 -4.99 11.00
CA LEU A 36 6.19 -4.73 11.04
C LEU A 36 5.43 -6.02 11.35
N SER A 37 5.72 -7.11 10.65
CA SER A 37 5.14 -8.43 10.94
C SER A 37 5.47 -8.93 12.35
N GLU A 38 6.65 -8.57 12.88
CA GLU A 38 7.03 -8.85 14.26
C GLU A 38 6.23 -8.07 15.30
N ILE A 39 5.89 -6.82 15.00
CA ILE A 39 5.20 -5.94 15.94
C ILE A 39 3.68 -6.16 15.89
N THR A 40 3.11 -6.31 14.70
CA THR A 40 1.64 -6.38 14.53
C THR A 40 1.03 -7.61 15.18
N ARG A 41 1.77 -8.70 15.32
CA ARG A 41 1.35 -9.93 16.03
C ARG A 41 1.06 -9.73 17.54
N PHE A 42 1.45 -8.60 18.12
CA PHE A 42 1.13 -8.27 19.53
C PHE A 42 -0.20 -7.54 19.71
N TYR A 43 -0.87 -7.18 18.62
CA TYR A 43 -2.12 -6.41 18.64
C TYR A 43 -3.27 -7.26 18.09
N ASP A 44 -4.45 -7.08 18.67
CA ASP A 44 -5.68 -7.61 18.10
C ASP A 44 -6.16 -6.78 16.91
N GLU A 45 -7.20 -7.27 16.23
CA GLU A 45 -7.72 -6.62 15.02
C GLU A 45 -8.25 -5.21 15.28
N GLU A 46 -8.86 -4.96 16.44
CA GLU A 46 -9.40 -3.65 16.82
C GLU A 46 -8.26 -2.65 17.02
N SER A 47 -7.22 -3.03 17.75
CA SER A 47 -6.04 -2.20 17.97
C SER A 47 -5.31 -1.90 16.66
N LEU A 48 -5.13 -2.91 15.80
CA LEU A 48 -4.52 -2.70 14.48
C LEU A 48 -5.34 -1.76 13.60
N ARG A 49 -6.67 -1.86 13.64
CA ARG A 49 -7.56 -0.93 12.93
C ARG A 49 -7.35 0.50 13.43
N THR A 50 -7.33 0.73 14.74
CA THR A 50 -7.09 2.07 15.32
C THR A 50 -5.72 2.63 14.94
N ILE A 51 -4.69 1.78 14.83
CA ILE A 51 -3.34 2.20 14.43
C ILE A 51 -3.30 2.54 12.93
N PHE A 52 -3.97 1.75 12.08
CA PHE A 52 -3.85 1.88 10.63
C PHE A 52 -4.84 2.88 10.01
N GLU A 53 -6.01 3.09 10.61
CA GLU A 53 -7.04 4.02 10.10
C GLU A 53 -6.54 5.47 9.90
N PRO A 54 -5.75 6.06 10.82
CA PRO A 54 -5.15 7.39 10.61
C PRO A 54 -4.14 7.46 9.45
N ILE A 55 -3.55 6.33 9.08
CA ILE A 55 -2.58 6.25 7.96
C ILE A 55 -3.34 6.22 6.61
N GLY A 56 -4.47 5.52 6.58
CA GLY A 56 -5.35 5.45 5.42
C GLY A 56 -4.92 4.43 4.36
N ASP A 57 -5.90 3.99 3.56
CA ASP A 57 -5.75 2.92 2.56
C ASP A 57 -4.71 3.21 1.49
N SER A 58 -4.51 4.47 1.12
CA SER A 58 -3.57 4.86 0.04
C SER A 58 -2.12 4.58 0.41
N MET A 59 -1.72 4.89 1.64
CA MET A 59 -0.36 4.64 2.12
C MET A 59 -0.16 3.17 2.50
N MET A 60 -1.18 2.54 3.09
CA MET A 60 -1.18 1.12 3.43
C MET A 60 -1.09 0.22 2.19
N GLY A 61 -1.78 0.59 1.10
CA GLY A 61 -1.71 -0.10 -0.19
C GLY A 61 -0.33 -0.04 -0.85
N ILE A 62 0.43 1.04 -0.66
CA ILE A 62 1.82 1.16 -1.17
C ILE A 62 2.74 0.14 -0.51
N ILE A 63 2.52 -0.17 0.77
CA ILE A 63 3.33 -1.11 1.56
C ILE A 63 2.74 -2.53 1.61
N GLY A 64 1.65 -2.80 0.87
CA GLY A 64 1.04 -4.13 0.77
C GLY A 64 0.37 -4.62 2.06
N LEU A 65 0.03 -3.72 2.99
CA LEU A 65 -0.75 -4.04 4.17
C LEU A 65 -2.21 -3.65 3.91
N GLU A 66 -3.15 -4.58 4.05
CA GLU A 66 -4.57 -4.26 3.96
C GLU A 66 -5.11 -3.85 5.34
N LEU A 67 -5.90 -2.76 5.38
CA LEU A 67 -6.69 -2.45 6.56
C LEU A 67 -7.64 -3.62 6.84
N PRO A 68 -7.76 -4.09 8.09
CA PRO A 68 -8.84 -5.00 8.46
C PRO A 68 -10.18 -4.34 8.08
N ARG A 69 -10.88 -4.86 7.08
CA ARG A 69 -12.15 -4.27 6.65
C ARG A 69 -13.20 -4.59 7.72
N LYS A 70 -13.99 -3.60 8.13
CA LYS A 70 -15.23 -3.91 8.85
C LYS A 70 -16.06 -4.72 7.86
N LYS A 71 -16.56 -5.90 8.26
CA LYS A 71 -17.65 -6.54 7.51
C LYS A 71 -18.78 -5.53 7.46
N GLU A 72 -18.95 -4.86 6.32
CA GLU A 72 -20.16 -4.11 6.08
C GLU A 72 -21.31 -5.10 6.13
N ASN A 73 -22.19 -4.93 7.11
CA ASN A 73 -23.44 -5.67 7.14
C ASN A 73 -24.31 -5.05 6.03
N PRO A 74 -24.65 -5.77 4.94
CA PRO A 74 -25.31 -5.18 3.76
C PRO A 74 -26.77 -4.75 3.99
N ALA A 75 -27.21 -4.59 5.24
CA ALA A 75 -28.56 -4.20 5.61
C ALA A 75 -28.75 -2.68 5.81
N ALA A 76 -27.68 -1.88 5.85
CA ALA A 76 -27.77 -0.45 6.19
C ALA A 76 -27.93 0.50 4.99
N SER A 77 -27.86 0.00 3.75
CA SER A 77 -27.92 0.81 2.54
C SER A 77 -29.29 0.83 1.84
N ALA A 78 -30.33 0.24 2.43
CA ALA A 78 -31.65 0.11 1.79
C ALA A 78 -32.73 1.11 2.27
N ASP A 79 -32.47 1.92 3.30
CA ASP A 79 -33.54 2.69 4.00
C ASP A 79 -33.58 4.21 3.71
N VAL A 80 -32.94 4.70 2.63
CA VAL A 80 -32.95 6.16 2.31
C VAL A 80 -33.84 6.53 1.10
N GLU A 81 -34.39 5.57 0.36
CA GLU A 81 -35.25 5.85 -0.81
C GLU A 81 -36.71 5.45 -0.60
N GLN A 82 -37.40 6.04 0.39
CA GLN A 82 -38.88 6.07 0.40
C GLN A 82 -39.46 7.05 1.43
N LYS A 83 -39.28 8.36 1.23
CA LYS A 83 -40.16 9.37 1.84
C LYS A 83 -40.08 10.68 1.05
N GLY A 84 -40.86 10.78 -0.01
CA GLY A 84 -40.85 11.98 -0.85
C GLY A 84 -41.88 12.02 -1.95
N SER A 85 -43.12 11.55 -1.72
CA SER A 85 -44.27 11.95 -2.55
C SER A 85 -45.58 11.49 -1.90
N GLN A 86 -46.16 12.35 -1.05
CA GLN A 86 -47.62 12.45 -0.87
C GLN A 86 -47.94 13.64 0.03
N GLN A 87 -48.67 14.60 -0.56
CA GLN A 87 -49.45 15.74 -0.01
C GLN A 87 -49.20 16.95 -0.92
N GLN A 88 -50.17 17.66 -1.48
CA GLN A 88 -51.63 17.55 -1.53
C GLN A 88 -52.05 18.44 -2.71
#